data_AF-A0A9D6VVC1-F1
#
_entry.id   AF-A0A9D6VVC1-F1
#
_cell.length_a   1.000
_cell.length_b   1.000
_cell.length_c   1.000
_cell.angle_alpha   90.00
_cell.angle_beta   90.00
_cell.angle_gamma   90.00
#
_symmetry.space_group_name_H-M   'P 1'
#
loop_
_entity.id
_entity.type
_entity.pdbx_description
1 polymer ?
#
loop_
_entity_poly.entity_id
_entity_poly.type
_entity_poly.pdbx_seq_one_letter_code
_entity_poly.pdbx_strand_id
1 'polypeptide(L)'
;MLMPLKMKRVAVQLLSEDAALAALVLAECGAFNPETATLHAEDLPEFPGERYRDLYRSAQSYLDRILAHCHLPMTALPPGRVRHVREDELASVDAWLSQVWAKCSECQEGMRRIEEEQ
;
A
#
# COMPACT_ATOMS: atom_id res chain seq x y z
N MET A 1 -15.40 -22.55 23.76
CA MET A 1 -14.88 -23.18 22.53
C MET A 1 -15.32 -22.34 21.35
N LEU A 2 -14.39 -21.72 20.61
CA LEU A 2 -14.73 -20.92 19.42
C LEU A 2 -15.01 -21.88 18.26
N MET A 3 -16.25 -21.94 17.79
CA MET A 3 -16.59 -22.66 16.56
C MET A 3 -16.54 -21.66 15.40
N PRO A 4 -15.92 -22.01 14.26
CA PRO A 4 -15.90 -21.13 13.10
C PRO A 4 -17.33 -20.86 12.60
N LEU A 5 -17.63 -19.59 12.34
CA LEU A 5 -18.89 -19.17 11.72
C LEU A 5 -19.03 -19.81 10.34
N LYS A 6 -20.24 -20.26 10.00
CA LYS A 6 -20.54 -20.76 8.66
C LYS A 6 -20.46 -19.59 7.66
N MET A 7 -19.39 -19.55 6.87
CA MET A 7 -19.19 -18.59 5.78
C MET A 7 -19.91 -19.07 4.51
N LYS A 8 -20.34 -18.12 3.66
CA LYS A 8 -20.81 -18.40 2.30
C LYS A 8 -19.85 -17.76 1.30
N ARG A 9 -19.53 -18.48 0.21
CA ARG A 9 -18.78 -17.93 -0.91
C ARG A 9 -19.72 -17.10 -1.79
N VAL A 10 -19.31 -15.89 -2.14
CA VAL A 10 -20.08 -14.94 -2.95
C VAL A 10 -19.17 -14.41 -4.06
N ALA A 11 -19.70 -14.33 -5.28
CA ALA A 11 -19.05 -13.66 -6.40
C ALA A 11 -19.82 -12.39 -6.74
N VAL A 12 -19.10 -11.29 -7.00
CA VAL A 12 -19.68 -10.00 -7.38
C VAL A 12 -19.10 -9.63 -8.74
N GLN A 13 -19.97 -9.32 -9.69
CA GLN A 13 -19.59 -8.81 -11.00
C GLN A 13 -19.73 -7.28 -10.99
N LEU A 14 -18.69 -6.60 -11.45
CA LEU A 14 -18.55 -5.16 -11.37
C LEU A 14 -17.97 -4.67 -12.70
N LEU A 15 -18.23 -3.40 -13.03
CA LEU A 15 -17.47 -2.72 -14.07
C LEU A 15 -16.04 -2.48 -13.58
N SER A 16 -15.07 -2.48 -14.50
CA SER A 16 -13.66 -2.35 -14.16
C SER A 16 -13.36 -1.01 -13.47
N GLU A 17 -14.04 0.06 -13.86
CA GLU A 17 -13.93 1.39 -13.25
C GLU A 17 -14.43 1.45 -11.79
N ASP A 18 -15.36 0.58 -11.41
CA ASP A 18 -15.96 0.54 -10.08
C ASP A 18 -15.22 -0.40 -9.12
N ALA A 19 -14.29 -1.23 -9.64
CA ALA A 19 -13.63 -2.28 -8.87
C ALA A 19 -12.92 -1.75 -7.61
N ALA A 20 -12.20 -0.63 -7.74
CA ALA A 20 -11.46 -0.04 -6.61
C ALA A 20 -12.40 0.57 -5.56
N LEU A 21 -13.50 1.20 -5.97
CA LEU A 21 -14.51 1.73 -5.05
C LEU A 21 -15.25 0.60 -4.33
N ALA A 22 -15.64 -0.45 -5.06
CA ALA A 22 -16.27 -1.63 -4.47
C ALA A 22 -15.35 -2.32 -3.46
N ALA A 23 -14.05 -2.44 -3.75
CA ALA A 23 -13.06 -2.98 -2.81
C ALA A 23 -13.00 -2.17 -1.52
N LEU A 24 -13.05 -0.83 -1.61
CA LEU A 24 -13.09 0.06 -0.45
C LEU A 24 -14.36 -0.15 0.38
N VAL A 25 -15.53 -0.13 -0.27
CA VAL A 25 -16.83 -0.35 0.42
C VAL A 25 -16.85 -1.71 1.12
N LEU A 26 -16.35 -2.75 0.45
CA LEU A 26 -16.26 -4.09 1.05
C LEU A 26 -15.32 -4.07 2.27
N ALA A 27 -14.15 -3.45 2.17
CA ALA A 27 -13.20 -3.32 3.27
C ALA A 27 -13.81 -2.58 4.48
N GLU A 28 -14.57 -1.51 4.25
CA GLU A 28 -15.29 -0.77 5.28
C GLU A 28 -16.39 -1.60 5.95
N CYS A 29 -17.05 -2.49 5.20
CA CYS A 29 -18.07 -3.39 5.75
C CYS A 29 -17.49 -4.40 6.75
N GLY A 30 -16.21 -4.79 6.61
CA GLY A 30 -15.48 -5.64 7.55
C GLY A 30 -16.04 -7.05 7.78
N ALA A 31 -17.03 -7.47 6.99
CA ALA A 31 -17.81 -8.70 7.20
C ALA A 31 -17.50 -9.80 6.17
N PHE A 32 -16.37 -9.72 5.48
CA PHE A 32 -15.96 -10.67 4.44
C PHE A 32 -14.46 -10.95 4.53
N ASN A 33 -14.04 -12.07 3.94
CA ASN A 33 -12.63 -12.43 3.75
C ASN A 33 -12.39 -12.54 2.23
N PRO A 34 -11.56 -11.68 1.61
CA PRO A 34 -11.32 -11.73 0.18
C PRO A 34 -10.69 -13.07 -0.21
N GLU A 35 -11.22 -13.69 -1.26
CA GLU A 35 -10.65 -14.91 -1.82
C GLU A 35 -9.37 -14.55 -2.59
N THR A 36 -8.23 -15.08 -2.14
CA THR A 36 -6.91 -14.87 -2.76
C THR A 36 -6.49 -16.00 -3.69
N ALA A 37 -7.31 -17.06 -3.78
CA ALA A 37 -7.04 -18.21 -4.63
C ALA A 37 -7.20 -17.82 -6.11
N THR A 38 -6.24 -18.25 -6.93
CA THR A 38 -6.20 -18.05 -8.38
C THR A 38 -7.15 -19.01 -9.12
N LEU A 39 -8.38 -19.17 -8.62
CA LEU A 39 -9.36 -20.13 -9.13
C LEU A 39 -9.80 -19.87 -10.58
N HIS A 40 -9.51 -18.68 -11.10
CA HIS A 40 -9.84 -18.24 -12.46
C HIS A 40 -8.65 -17.61 -13.19
N ALA A 41 -7.41 -17.93 -12.81
CA ALA A 41 -6.23 -17.34 -13.46
C ALA A 41 -6.11 -17.66 -14.96
N GLU A 42 -6.72 -18.75 -15.42
CA GLU A 42 -6.80 -19.09 -16.85
C GLU A 42 -7.81 -18.22 -17.61
N ASP A 43 -8.87 -17.75 -16.93
CA ASP A 43 -9.94 -16.93 -17.51
C ASP A 43 -9.69 -15.42 -17.35
N LEU A 44 -8.89 -15.03 -16.35
CA LEU A 44 -8.53 -13.65 -15.99
C LEU A 44 -7.01 -13.55 -15.88
N PRO A 45 -6.29 -13.46 -17.02
CA PRO A 45 -4.84 -13.52 -17.05
C PRO A 45 -4.15 -12.33 -16.37
N GLU A 46 -4.82 -11.18 -16.31
CA GLU A 46 -4.38 -10.04 -15.52
C GLU A 46 -5.04 -10.07 -14.14
N PHE A 47 -4.22 -10.02 -13.09
CA PHE A 47 -4.73 -9.80 -11.74
C PHE A 47 -4.99 -8.31 -11.55
N PRO A 48 -6.26 -7.85 -11.54
CA PRO A 48 -6.55 -6.42 -11.42
C PRO A 48 -5.98 -5.90 -10.10
N GLY A 49 -5.14 -4.86 -10.20
CA GLY A 49 -4.50 -4.21 -9.05
C GLY A 49 -3.11 -4.74 -8.66
N GLU A 50 -2.47 -5.62 -9.42
CA GLU A 50 -1.07 -6.01 -9.18
C GLU A 50 -0.13 -4.79 -9.17
N ARG A 51 -0.16 -4.00 -10.25
CA ARG A 51 0.62 -2.77 -10.36
C ARG A 51 0.33 -1.79 -9.21
N TYR A 52 -0.93 -1.64 -8.82
CA TYR A 52 -1.31 -0.83 -7.66
C TYR A 52 -0.66 -1.33 -6.37
N ARG A 53 -0.64 -2.65 -6.14
CA ARG A 53 0.01 -3.26 -4.96
C ARG A 53 1.51 -3.02 -4.94
N ASP A 54 2.16 -3.09 -6.10
CA ASP A 54 3.61 -2.86 -6.19
C ASP A 54 3.95 -1.39 -5.90
N LEU A 55 3.20 -0.45 -6.48
CA LEU A 55 3.34 0.98 -6.16
C LEU A 55 3.10 1.26 -4.68
N TYR A 56 2.07 0.65 -4.08
CA TYR A 56 1.78 0.82 -2.67
C TYR A 56 2.92 0.30 -1.78
N ARG A 57 3.45 -0.89 -2.07
CA ARG A 57 4.58 -1.48 -1.33
C ARG A 57 5.83 -0.63 -1.44
N SER A 58 6.12 -0.10 -2.63
CA SER A 58 7.24 0.81 -2.88
C SER A 58 7.09 2.09 -2.06
N ALA A 59 5.95 2.77 -2.17
CA ALA A 59 5.66 4.01 -1.45
C ALA A 59 5.75 3.80 0.07
N GLN A 60 5.16 2.71 0.58
CA GLN A 60 5.21 2.36 1.99
C GLN A 60 6.66 2.13 2.46
N SER A 61 7.49 1.43 1.66
CA SER A 61 8.89 1.22 2.00
C SER A 61 9.68 2.53 2.10
N TYR A 62 9.46 3.49 1.19
CA TYR A 62 10.10 4.81 1.30
C TYR A 62 9.62 5.58 2.53
N LEU A 63 8.31 5.57 2.80
CA LEU A 63 7.76 6.23 3.98
C LEU A 63 8.37 5.67 5.27
N ASP A 64 8.44 4.34 5.39
CA ASP A 64 9.03 3.66 6.55
C ASP A 64 10.49 4.08 6.77
N ARG A 65 11.28 4.17 5.68
CA ARG A 65 12.68 4.62 5.73
C ARG A 65 12.81 6.07 6.17
N ILE A 66 11.97 6.96 5.64
CA ILE A 66 11.96 8.39 6.01
C ILE A 66 11.62 8.54 7.48
N LEU A 67 10.58 7.86 7.97
CA LEU A 67 10.18 7.92 9.37
C LEU A 67 11.26 7.37 10.30
N ALA A 68 11.91 6.26 9.92
CA ALA A 68 13.02 5.70 10.67
C ALA A 68 14.21 6.68 10.74
N HIS A 69 14.55 7.35 9.63
CA HIS A 69 15.59 8.37 9.58
C HIS A 69 15.26 9.60 10.44
N CYS A 70 13.98 9.99 10.50
CA CYS A 70 13.52 11.09 11.37
C CYS A 70 13.26 10.68 12.82
N HIS A 71 13.48 9.41 13.19
CA HIS A 71 13.13 8.87 14.51
C HIS A 71 11.65 9.08 14.91
N LEU A 72 10.75 9.06 13.93
CA LEU A 72 9.31 9.21 14.14
C LEU A 72 8.61 7.85 14.06
N PRO A 73 7.72 7.51 15.01
CA PRO A 73 6.90 6.31 14.88
C PRO A 73 5.76 6.54 13.87
N MET A 74 5.30 5.47 13.22
CA MET A 74 4.11 5.51 12.34
C MET A 74 2.88 6.09 13.04
N THR A 75 2.75 5.89 14.36
CA THR A 75 1.65 6.42 15.17
C THR A 75 1.69 7.94 15.38
N ALA A 76 2.79 8.60 15.04
CA ALA A 76 2.87 10.05 15.06
C ALA A 76 2.15 10.69 13.86
N LEU A 77 1.85 9.92 12.82
CA LEU A 77 1.06 10.39 11.69
C LEU A 77 -0.42 10.50 12.10
N PRO A 78 -1.10 11.59 11.75
CA PRO A 78 -2.53 11.72 12.04
C PRO A 78 -3.30 10.60 11.30
N PRO A 79 -4.35 10.03 11.92
CA PRO A 79 -5.17 9.03 11.25
C PRO A 79 -5.78 9.65 9.99
N GLY A 80 -5.36 9.14 8.83
CA GLY A 80 -5.92 9.55 7.54
C GLY A 80 -7.37 9.09 7.41
N ARG A 81 -8.19 9.86 6.68
CA ARG A 81 -9.46 9.31 6.18
C ARG A 81 -9.15 8.29 5.10
N VAL A 82 -9.69 7.08 5.25
CA VAL A 82 -9.68 6.09 4.18
C VAL A 82 -10.49 6.65 3.02
N ARG A 83 -9.90 6.63 1.83
CA ARG A 83 -10.57 7.05 0.59
C ARG A 83 -10.02 6.24 -0.57
N HIS A 84 -10.75 6.30 -1.68
CA HIS A 84 -10.25 5.83 -2.95
C HIS A 84 -9.05 6.70 -3.39
N VAL A 85 -7.93 6.04 -3.72
CA VAL A 85 -6.71 6.65 -4.27
C VAL A 85 -6.52 6.07 -5.66
N ARG A 86 -6.42 6.93 -6.66
CA ARG A 86 -6.19 6.49 -8.04
C ARG A 86 -4.74 6.05 -8.21
N GLU A 87 -4.49 5.15 -9.16
CA GLU A 87 -3.15 4.62 -9.37
C GLU A 87 -2.13 5.69 -9.80
N ASP A 88 -2.55 6.66 -10.62
CA ASP A 88 -1.73 7.81 -11.04
C ASP A 88 -1.35 8.72 -9.87
N GLU A 89 -2.30 8.91 -8.95
CA GLU A 89 -2.06 9.62 -7.69
C GLU A 89 -1.05 8.86 -6.82
N LEU A 90 -1.22 7.55 -6.64
CA LEU A 90 -0.30 6.73 -5.87
C LEU A 90 1.11 6.72 -6.48
N ALA A 91 1.23 6.63 -7.80
CA ALA A 91 2.50 6.72 -8.51
C ALA A 91 3.19 8.08 -8.30
N SER A 92 2.41 9.17 -8.25
CA SER A 92 2.94 10.50 -7.96
C SER A 92 3.47 10.61 -6.52
N VAL A 93 2.78 9.99 -5.57
CA VAL A 93 3.23 9.91 -4.17
C VAL A 93 4.48 9.05 -4.03
N ASP A 94 4.55 7.89 -4.67
CA ASP A 94 5.74 7.02 -4.68
C ASP A 94 6.96 7.78 -5.21
N ALA A 95 6.82 8.45 -6.36
CA ALA A 95 7.90 9.24 -6.96
C ALA A 95 8.35 10.40 -6.06
N TRP A 96 7.42 11.04 -5.36
CA TRP A 96 7.74 12.10 -4.41
C TRP A 96 8.49 11.56 -3.18
N LEU A 97 8.02 10.44 -2.59
CA LEU A 97 8.68 9.79 -1.45
C LEU A 97 10.09 9.32 -1.79
N SER A 98 10.27 8.76 -2.99
CA SER A 98 11.59 8.42 -3.54
C SER A 98 12.55 9.61 -3.54
N GLN A 99 12.10 10.78 -4.01
CA GLN A 99 12.92 12.00 -4.03
C GLN A 99 13.24 12.53 -2.64
N VAL A 100 12.28 12.46 -1.71
CA VAL A 100 12.52 12.85 -0.31
C VAL A 100 13.57 11.94 0.32
N TRP A 101 13.45 10.63 0.12
CA TRP A 101 14.43 9.67 0.62
C TRP A 101 15.82 9.88 0.03
N ALA A 102 15.93 10.19 -1.26
CA ALA A 102 17.22 10.50 -1.90
C ALA A 102 17.95 11.65 -1.17
N LYS A 103 17.23 12.73 -0.85
CA LYS A 103 17.79 13.87 -0.10
C LYS A 103 18.20 13.50 1.33
N CYS A 104 17.39 12.70 2.03
CA CYS A 104 17.74 12.21 3.37
C CYS A 104 19.00 11.34 3.35
N SER A 105 19.09 10.44 2.37
CA SER A 105 20.22 9.53 2.21
C SER A 105 21.50 10.28 1.86
N GLU A 106 21.45 11.29 1.00
CA GLU A 106 22.60 12.14 0.67
C GLU A 106 23.12 12.90 1.90
N CYS A 107 22.22 13.43 2.74
CA CYS A 107 22.59 14.11 3.98
C CYS A 107 23.30 13.16 4.95
N GLN A 108 22.77 11.94 5.12
CA GLN A 108 23.34 10.93 5.99
C GLN A 108 24.75 10.50 5.53
N GLU A 109 24.90 10.28 4.22
CA GLU A 109 26.19 9.91 3.61
C GLU A 109 27.21 11.05 3.72
N GLY A 110 26.79 12.30 3.54
CA GLY A 110 27.64 13.48 3.74
C GLY A 110 28.16 13.59 5.17
N MET A 111 27.29 13.38 6.17
CA MET A 111 27.68 13.38 7.57
C MET A 111 28.69 12.27 7.88
N ARG A 112 28.44 11.07 7.36
CA ARG A 112 29.31 9.91 7.56
C ARG A 112 30.72 10.15 7.01
N ARG A 113 30.85 10.77 5.84
CA ARG A 113 32.17 11.10 5.27
C ARG A 113 32.96 12.09 6.14
N ILE A 114 32.27 13.09 6.71
CA ILE A 114 32.90 14.04 7.64
C ILE A 114 33.38 13.33 8.90
N GLU A 115 32.60 12.36 9.42
CA GLU A 115 33.00 11.56 10.58
C GLU A 115 34.16 10.59 10.28
N GLU A 116 34.24 10.04 9.06
CA GLU A 116 35.33 9.15 8.64
C GLU A 116 36.63 9.89 8.30
N GLU A 117 36.57 11.18 7.99
CA GLU A 117 37.73 12.05 7.72
C GLU A 117 38.37 12.68 8.98
N GLN A 118 37.77 12.51 10.16
CA GLN A 118 38.30 12.94 11.46
C GLN A 118 39.02 11.82 12.21
#